data_AF-A0A3N0WM11-F1
#
_entry.id   AF-A0A3N0WM11-F1
#
_cell.length_a   1.000
_cell.length_b   1.000
_cell.length_c   1.000
_cell.angle_alpha   90.00
_cell.angle_beta   90.00
_cell.angle_gamma   90.00
#
_symmetry.space_group_name_H-M   'P 1'
#
loop_
_entity.id
_entity.type
_entity.pdbx_description
1 polymer ?
#
loop_
_entity_poly.entity_id
_entity_poly.type
_entity_poly.pdbx_seq_one_letter_code
_entity_poly.pdbx_strand_id
1 'polypeptide(L)'
;MDREIVNYIIKYFHNLMTDDEKLALKYRMHTYKISDNHPINSMMNSSGPKMSESLQDSYDKFELDIATRIMTEIPEKVFLNYCPKCNKLARTPFAQQCRYCRYSWHLLKVARFKINSSFQLTGRSFYLIGQLIEGEINPGQFIDLRTLGIFKEVKIESIEFALKRQNEMRYEDIALGIDTLTEEEKQYFKNRDSLSVSIDIVCKIPSKNLMSPKNV
;
A
#
# COMPACT_ATOMS: atom_id res chain seq x y z
N MET A 1 -9.45 7.77 -16.95
CA MET A 1 -9.25 6.99 -15.70
C MET A 1 -10.61 6.77 -15.06
N ASP A 2 -10.88 5.59 -14.50
CA ASP A 2 -12.18 5.30 -13.85
C ASP A 2 -12.34 6.12 -12.55
N ARG A 3 -13.57 6.56 -12.25
CA ARG A 3 -13.90 7.36 -11.06
C ARG A 3 -13.58 6.60 -9.77
N GLU A 4 -13.72 5.27 -9.77
CA GLU A 4 -13.33 4.43 -8.62
C GLU A 4 -11.83 4.54 -8.34
N ILE A 5 -10.98 4.57 -9.37
CA ILE A 5 -9.53 4.70 -9.25
C ILE A 5 -9.15 6.11 -8.77
N VAL A 6 -9.77 7.16 -9.32
CA VAL A 6 -9.55 8.54 -8.89
C VAL A 6 -9.82 8.69 -7.40
N ASN A 7 -10.99 8.25 -6.94
CA ASN A 7 -11.37 8.32 -5.53
C ASN A 7 -10.43 7.51 -4.64
N TYR A 8 -9.95 6.36 -5.12
CA TYR A 8 -8.99 5.54 -4.40
C TYR A 8 -7.64 6.25 -4.23
N ILE A 9 -7.13 6.88 -5.30
CA ILE A 9 -5.86 7.63 -5.28
C ILE A 9 -5.97 8.81 -4.32
N ILE A 10 -6.97 9.68 -4.51
CA ILE A 10 -7.19 10.87 -3.68
C ILE A 10 -7.29 10.50 -2.20
N LYS A 11 -7.98 9.40 -1.88
CA LYS A 11 -8.21 8.99 -0.50
C LYS A 11 -6.98 8.38 0.17
N TYR A 12 -6.29 7.46 -0.51
CA TYR A 12 -5.26 6.65 0.12
C TYR A 12 -3.83 7.14 -0.14
N PHE A 13 -3.64 7.96 -1.16
CA PHE A 13 -2.35 8.52 -1.57
C PHE A 13 -2.33 10.05 -1.47
N HIS A 14 -3.13 10.61 -0.56
CA HIS A 14 -3.19 12.05 -0.29
C HIS A 14 -1.84 12.67 0.09
N ASN A 15 -0.89 11.86 0.58
CA ASN A 15 0.47 12.27 0.88
C ASN A 15 1.30 12.62 -0.37
N LEU A 16 0.89 12.13 -1.56
CA LEU A 16 1.52 12.44 -2.85
C LEU A 16 0.96 13.71 -3.51
N MET A 17 -0.04 14.32 -2.87
CA MET A 17 -0.63 15.59 -3.32
C MET A 17 0.21 16.78 -2.86
N THR A 18 0.18 17.86 -3.63
CA THR A 18 0.75 19.14 -3.20
C THR A 18 -0.08 19.74 -2.07
N ASP A 19 0.49 20.70 -1.34
CA ASP A 19 -0.23 21.33 -0.22
C ASP A 19 -1.42 22.17 -0.71
N ASP A 20 -1.31 22.78 -1.88
CA ASP A 20 -2.42 23.49 -2.53
C ASP A 20 -3.57 22.55 -2.92
N GLU A 21 -3.26 21.38 -3.49
CA GLU A 21 -4.27 20.38 -3.85
C GLU A 21 -4.99 19.85 -2.60
N LYS A 22 -4.24 19.58 -1.51
CA LYS A 22 -4.82 19.15 -0.23
C LYS A 22 -5.73 20.24 0.36
N LEU A 23 -5.29 21.50 0.30
CA LEU A 23 -6.04 22.64 0.81
C LEU A 23 -7.35 22.82 0.04
N ALA A 24 -7.31 22.73 -1.29
CA ALA A 24 -8.48 22.82 -2.15
C ALA A 24 -9.51 21.71 -1.87
N LEU A 25 -9.07 20.46 -1.70
CA LEU A 25 -9.96 19.36 -1.32
C LEU A 25 -10.55 19.52 0.08
N LYS A 26 -9.75 20.00 1.04
CA LYS A 26 -10.23 20.26 2.41
C LYS A 26 -11.31 21.35 2.39
N TYR A 27 -11.11 22.42 1.63
CA TYR A 27 -12.09 23.49 1.45
C TYR A 27 -13.43 22.94 0.92
N ARG A 28 -13.41 22.08 -0.10
CA ARG A 28 -14.60 21.38 -0.62
C ARG A 28 -15.34 20.59 0.47
N MET A 29 -14.60 19.84 1.29
CA MET A 29 -15.20 19.02 2.36
C MET A 29 -15.89 19.89 3.44
N HIS A 30 -15.36 21.08 3.71
CA HIS A 30 -15.99 22.05 4.60
C HIS A 30 -17.23 22.70 3.95
N THR A 31 -17.16 23.14 2.70
CA THR A 31 -18.32 23.75 2.01
C THR A 31 -19.47 22.78 1.85
N TYR A 32 -19.19 21.49 1.59
CA TYR A 32 -20.21 20.44 1.53
C TYR A 32 -20.89 20.21 2.89
N LYS A 33 -20.11 20.10 3.99
CA LYS A 33 -20.65 19.90 5.34
C LYS A 33 -21.46 21.09 5.87
N ILE A 34 -21.19 22.30 5.38
CA ILE A 34 -21.96 23.51 5.74
C ILE A 34 -23.37 23.48 5.13
N SER A 35 -23.59 22.71 4.04
CA SER A 35 -24.90 22.61 3.40
C SER A 35 -25.91 21.70 4.13
N ASP A 36 -25.44 20.85 5.05
CA ASP A 36 -26.26 19.90 5.85
C ASP A 36 -26.09 20.13 7.38
N ASN A 37 -26.72 21.19 7.91
CA ASN A 37 -27.15 21.46 9.31
C ASN A 37 -26.34 20.97 10.55
N HIS A 38 -25.69 21.90 11.30
CA HIS A 38 -25.84 22.15 12.78
C HIS A 38 -25.01 23.41 13.24
N PRO A 39 -25.19 23.99 14.46
CA PRO A 39 -25.30 25.43 14.71
C PRO A 39 -23.99 26.03 15.23
N ILE A 40 -22.93 26.03 14.42
CA ILE A 40 -21.72 26.86 14.68
C ILE A 40 -21.77 28.09 13.76
N ASN A 41 -22.99 28.56 13.48
CA ASN A 41 -23.32 29.37 12.32
C ASN A 41 -23.75 30.80 12.67
N SER A 42 -23.24 31.37 13.76
CA SER A 42 -23.56 32.75 14.14
C SER A 42 -22.50 33.77 13.71
N MET A 43 -21.41 33.36 13.05
CA MET A 43 -20.33 34.27 12.67
C MET A 43 -20.03 34.33 11.17
N MET A 44 -20.67 33.52 10.32
CA MET A 44 -20.31 33.47 8.90
C MET A 44 -21.47 33.06 7.98
N ASN A 45 -22.62 33.74 8.10
CA ASN A 45 -23.75 33.52 7.20
C ASN A 45 -24.24 34.83 6.59
N SER A 46 -23.77 35.11 5.39
CA SER A 46 -24.58 35.78 4.38
C SER A 46 -24.10 35.28 3.02
N SER A 47 -24.89 34.39 2.40
CA SER A 47 -24.76 33.85 1.03
C SER A 47 -23.96 32.55 0.88
N GLY A 48 -24.57 31.40 1.20
CA GLY A 48 -24.06 30.09 0.75
C GLY A 48 -24.74 29.68 -0.56
N PRO A 49 -24.02 29.54 -1.69
CA PRO A 49 -24.63 29.13 -2.95
C PRO A 49 -24.94 27.63 -2.93
N LYS A 50 -26.14 27.24 -3.38
CA LYS A 50 -26.41 25.87 -3.81
C LYS A 50 -25.38 25.50 -4.89
N MET A 51 -24.62 24.43 -4.67
CA MET A 51 -23.60 24.00 -5.62
C MET A 51 -24.30 23.59 -6.93
N SER A 52 -24.07 24.36 -8.00
CA SER A 52 -24.61 24.04 -9.32
C SER A 52 -23.88 22.83 -9.92
N GLU A 53 -24.53 22.10 -10.83
CA GLU A 53 -23.91 20.98 -11.56
C GLU A 53 -22.57 21.38 -12.20
N SER A 54 -22.45 22.62 -12.67
CA SER A 54 -21.20 23.18 -13.22
C SER A 54 -20.03 23.25 -12.22
N LEU A 55 -20.31 23.46 -10.93
CA LEU A 55 -19.29 23.41 -9.88
C LEU A 55 -18.87 21.96 -9.59
N GLN A 56 -19.82 21.03 -9.60
CA GLN A 56 -19.53 19.60 -9.41
C GLN A 56 -18.65 19.03 -10.53
N ASP A 57 -18.95 19.36 -11.79
CA ASP A 57 -18.15 18.98 -12.95
C ASP A 57 -16.72 19.54 -12.88
N SER A 58 -16.57 20.77 -12.36
CA SER A 58 -15.27 21.39 -12.16
C SER A 58 -14.43 20.65 -11.10
N TYR A 59 -15.06 20.14 -10.03
CA TYR A 59 -14.35 19.40 -8.98
C TYR A 59 -14.03 17.96 -9.37
N ASP A 60 -14.93 17.29 -10.10
CA ASP A 60 -14.69 15.93 -10.58
C ASP A 60 -13.52 15.93 -11.59
N LYS A 61 -13.44 16.98 -12.43
CA LYS A 61 -12.28 17.24 -13.28
C LYS A 61 -11.02 17.52 -12.46
N PHE A 62 -11.11 18.36 -11.42
CA PHE A 62 -9.96 18.66 -10.57
C PHE A 62 -9.37 17.41 -9.89
N GLU A 63 -10.21 16.53 -9.35
CA GLU A 63 -9.76 15.26 -8.78
C GLU A 63 -9.15 14.32 -9.82
N LEU A 64 -9.72 14.29 -11.02
CA LEU A 64 -9.15 13.53 -12.14
C LEU A 64 -7.77 14.08 -12.53
N ASP A 65 -7.59 15.39 -12.57
CA ASP A 65 -6.32 16.04 -12.91
C ASP A 65 -5.24 15.71 -11.87
N ILE A 66 -5.57 15.78 -10.57
CA ILE A 66 -4.66 15.36 -9.49
C ILE A 66 -4.27 13.88 -9.64
N ALA A 67 -5.25 13.00 -9.80
CA ALA A 67 -4.98 11.56 -9.92
C ALA A 67 -4.14 11.25 -11.17
N THR A 68 -4.40 11.94 -12.28
CA THR A 68 -3.63 11.81 -13.52
C THR A 68 -2.20 12.29 -13.33
N ARG A 69 -1.99 13.44 -12.67
CA ARG A 69 -0.68 13.97 -12.33
C ARG A 69 0.13 12.97 -11.51
N ILE A 70 -0.43 12.47 -10.40
CA ILE A 70 0.25 11.49 -9.54
C ILE A 70 0.63 10.24 -10.33
N MET A 71 -0.28 9.71 -11.15
CA MET A 71 -0.03 8.51 -11.98
C MET A 71 0.95 8.75 -13.14
N THR A 72 1.21 10.00 -13.52
CA THR A 72 2.14 10.35 -14.60
C THR A 72 3.53 10.66 -14.04
N GLU A 73 3.59 11.41 -12.95
CA GLU A 73 4.84 11.90 -12.37
C GLU A 73 5.48 10.89 -11.41
N ILE A 74 4.68 10.16 -10.63
CA ILE A 74 5.16 9.30 -9.54
C ILE A 74 4.38 7.97 -9.48
N PRO A 75 4.20 7.24 -10.60
CA PRO A 75 3.39 6.02 -10.65
C PRO A 75 3.89 4.92 -9.69
N GLU A 76 5.19 4.84 -9.45
CA GLU A 76 5.84 3.82 -8.63
C GLU A 76 5.45 3.88 -7.15
N LYS A 77 4.93 5.02 -6.68
CA LYS A 77 4.43 5.17 -5.29
C LYS A 77 2.95 4.84 -5.15
N VAL A 78 2.25 4.57 -6.25
CA VAL A 78 0.82 4.25 -6.25
C VAL A 78 0.60 2.75 -6.43
N PHE A 79 -0.20 2.16 -5.55
CA PHE A 79 -0.57 0.75 -5.61
C PHE A 79 -2.08 0.54 -5.59
N LEU A 80 -2.57 -0.06 -6.67
CA LEU A 80 -3.96 -0.43 -6.84
C LEU A 80 -4.15 -1.89 -6.41
N ASN A 81 -4.80 -2.09 -5.26
CA ASN A 81 -5.03 -3.43 -4.71
C ASN A 81 -6.19 -4.11 -5.43
N TYR A 82 -5.93 -5.00 -6.37
CA TYR A 82 -6.98 -5.73 -7.09
C TYR A 82 -7.28 -7.08 -6.44
N CYS A 83 -8.57 -7.46 -6.44
CA CYS A 83 -8.96 -8.79 -5.99
C CYS A 83 -8.38 -9.86 -6.93
N PRO A 84 -7.64 -10.86 -6.42
CA PRO A 84 -7.03 -11.89 -7.26
C PRO A 84 -8.05 -12.83 -7.92
N LYS A 85 -9.29 -12.90 -7.41
CA LYS A 85 -10.35 -13.75 -7.97
C LYS A 85 -11.15 -13.06 -9.07
N CYS A 86 -11.54 -11.79 -8.87
CA CYS A 86 -12.44 -11.08 -9.78
C CYS A 86 -11.84 -9.82 -10.43
N ASN A 87 -10.57 -9.52 -10.15
CA ASN A 87 -9.81 -8.40 -10.67
C ASN A 87 -10.44 -7.00 -10.48
N LYS A 88 -11.34 -6.85 -9.50
CA LYS A 88 -11.94 -5.55 -9.14
C LYS A 88 -11.11 -4.87 -8.05
N LEU A 89 -11.06 -3.54 -8.08
CA LEU A 89 -10.33 -2.74 -7.10
C LEU A 89 -10.89 -2.98 -5.68
N ALA A 90 -10.01 -3.29 -4.74
CA ALA A 90 -10.36 -3.53 -3.36
C ALA A 90 -10.65 -2.18 -2.65
N ARG A 91 -11.33 -2.26 -1.50
CA ARG A 91 -11.79 -1.05 -0.79
C ARG A 91 -10.63 -0.16 -0.31
N THR A 92 -9.49 -0.77 0.05
CA THR A 92 -8.31 -0.09 0.59
C THR A 92 -7.04 -0.78 0.05
N PRO A 93 -5.87 -0.10 0.10
CA PRO A 93 -4.58 -0.72 -0.23
C PRO A 93 -4.25 -1.97 0.58
N PHE A 94 -4.80 -2.08 1.79
CA PHE A 94 -4.52 -3.17 2.73
C PHE A 94 -5.66 -4.19 2.85
N ALA A 95 -6.73 -4.05 2.05
CA ALA A 95 -7.87 -4.95 2.12
C ALA A 95 -7.46 -6.37 1.72
N GLN A 96 -7.91 -7.36 2.50
CA GLN A 96 -7.66 -8.79 2.27
C GLN A 96 -8.94 -9.59 1.98
N GLN A 97 -10.03 -8.87 1.75
CA GLN A 97 -11.32 -9.43 1.35
C GLN A 97 -11.95 -8.56 0.27
N CYS A 98 -12.47 -9.20 -0.77
CA CYS A 98 -13.15 -8.52 -1.85
C CYS A 98 -14.54 -8.07 -1.42
N ARG A 99 -14.87 -6.79 -1.58
CA ARG A 99 -16.24 -6.29 -1.37
C ARG A 99 -17.25 -6.78 -2.42
N TYR A 100 -16.76 -7.21 -3.58
CA TYR A 100 -17.60 -7.61 -4.72
C TYR A 100 -17.90 -9.11 -4.72
N CYS A 101 -16.87 -9.96 -4.70
CA CYS A 101 -17.04 -11.41 -4.77
C CYS A 101 -16.88 -12.13 -3.42
N ARG A 102 -16.66 -11.38 -2.32
CA ARG A 102 -16.42 -11.89 -0.95
C ARG A 102 -15.22 -12.82 -0.78
N TYR A 103 -14.44 -13.05 -1.84
CA TYR A 103 -13.19 -13.82 -1.75
C TYR A 103 -12.26 -13.21 -0.71
N SER A 104 -11.79 -14.04 0.21
CA SER A 104 -10.85 -13.69 1.26
C SER A 104 -9.49 -14.26 0.90
N TRP A 105 -8.47 -13.42 0.86
CA TRP A 105 -7.08 -13.84 0.67
C TRP A 105 -6.24 -13.67 1.94
N HIS A 106 -6.90 -13.60 3.11
CA HIS A 106 -6.23 -13.71 4.42
C HIS A 106 -5.42 -15.01 4.52
N LEU A 107 -5.91 -16.09 3.91
CA LEU A 107 -5.26 -17.41 3.89
C LEU A 107 -3.99 -17.47 3.04
N LEU A 108 -3.67 -16.41 2.28
CA LEU A 108 -2.38 -16.35 1.58
C LEU A 108 -1.23 -16.07 2.53
N LYS A 109 -1.51 -15.55 3.72
CA LYS A 109 -0.49 -15.40 4.76
C LYS A 109 -0.04 -16.76 5.23
N VAL A 110 1.23 -17.03 5.04
CA VAL A 110 1.87 -18.30 5.39
C VAL A 110 2.83 -18.15 6.54
N ALA A 111 3.33 -16.94 6.80
CA ALA A 111 4.14 -16.64 7.95
C ALA A 111 4.07 -15.16 8.34
N ARG A 112 4.44 -14.86 9.59
CA ARG A 112 4.69 -13.51 10.08
C ARG A 112 6.14 -13.39 10.52
N PHE A 113 6.81 -12.38 10.00
CA PHE A 113 8.24 -12.18 10.20
C PHE A 113 8.50 -10.82 10.84
N LYS A 114 9.25 -10.82 11.94
CA LYS A 114 9.70 -9.60 12.61
C LYS A 114 11.05 -9.20 12.04
N ILE A 115 11.11 -8.09 11.33
CA ILE A 115 12.40 -7.53 10.90
C ILE A 115 13.09 -6.97 12.15
N ASN A 116 14.39 -7.12 12.21
CA ASN A 116 15.25 -6.52 13.25
C ASN A 116 16.21 -5.52 12.61
N SER A 117 16.81 -5.91 11.49
CA SER A 117 17.77 -5.08 10.75
C SER A 117 17.78 -5.44 9.26
N SER A 118 18.56 -4.72 8.49
CA SER A 118 18.80 -5.01 7.08
C SER A 118 20.28 -4.82 6.76
N PHE A 119 20.79 -5.54 5.77
CA PHE A 119 22.15 -5.34 5.27
C PHE A 119 22.26 -5.78 3.82
N GLN A 120 23.35 -5.36 3.16
CA GLN A 120 23.69 -5.80 1.83
C GLN A 120 25.21 -5.93 1.75
N LEU A 121 25.69 -7.08 1.29
CA LEU A 121 27.10 -7.27 0.95
C LEU A 121 27.31 -6.90 -0.51
N THR A 122 28.46 -6.29 -0.82
CA THR A 122 28.80 -5.91 -2.20
C THR A 122 28.71 -7.11 -3.14
N GLY A 123 27.92 -6.98 -4.21
CA GLY A 123 27.72 -8.05 -5.19
C GLY A 123 26.75 -9.17 -4.76
N ARG A 124 26.02 -9.00 -3.64
CA ARG A 124 24.99 -9.95 -3.18
C ARG A 124 23.62 -9.27 -3.06
N SER A 125 22.62 -10.11 -2.85
CA SER A 125 21.24 -9.73 -2.55
C SER A 125 21.17 -8.80 -1.34
N PHE A 126 20.09 -8.03 -1.27
CA PHE A 126 19.74 -7.28 -0.08
C PHE A 126 19.05 -8.22 0.91
N TYR A 127 19.42 -8.19 2.19
CA TYR A 127 18.87 -9.10 3.19
C TYR A 127 18.10 -8.35 4.27
N LEU A 128 16.91 -8.84 4.57
CA LEU A 128 16.14 -8.49 5.77
C LEU A 128 16.43 -9.52 6.86
N ILE A 129 17.05 -9.10 7.96
CA ILE A 129 17.35 -9.96 9.10
C ILE A 129 16.24 -9.84 10.13
N GLY A 130 15.82 -10.96 10.69
CA GLY A 130 14.74 -10.97 11.66
C GLY A 130 14.43 -12.33 12.25
N GLN A 131 13.25 -12.42 12.85
CA GLN A 131 12.76 -13.61 13.53
C GLN A 131 11.40 -14.01 12.97
N LEU A 132 11.23 -15.31 12.76
CA LEU A 132 9.94 -15.91 12.43
C LEU A 132 9.06 -15.93 13.68
N ILE A 133 7.95 -15.19 13.66
CA ILE A 133 6.98 -15.16 14.77
C ILE A 133 6.05 -16.37 14.66
N GLU A 134 5.52 -16.62 13.46
CA GLU A 134 4.58 -17.71 13.20
C GLU A 134 4.67 -18.18 11.74
N GLY A 135 4.32 -19.44 11.49
CA GLY A 135 4.24 -20.03 10.15
C GLY A 135 5.56 -20.60 9.63
N GLU A 136 5.66 -20.81 8.32
CA GLU A 136 6.84 -21.38 7.65
C GLU A 136 7.25 -20.53 6.45
N ILE A 137 8.55 -20.28 6.32
CA ILE A 137 9.12 -19.49 5.24
C ILE A 137 9.88 -20.39 4.28
N ASN A 138 9.63 -20.24 2.99
CA ASN A 138 10.30 -20.96 1.92
C ASN A 138 10.72 -20.00 0.78
N PRO A 139 11.84 -20.28 0.09
CA PRO A 139 12.20 -19.54 -1.12
C PRO A 139 11.05 -19.56 -2.15
N GLY A 140 10.83 -18.45 -2.85
CA GLY A 140 9.73 -18.29 -3.80
C GLY A 140 8.44 -17.72 -3.22
N GLN A 141 8.29 -17.66 -1.89
CA GLN A 141 7.25 -16.88 -1.25
C GLN A 141 7.51 -15.37 -1.39
N PHE A 142 6.51 -14.55 -1.07
CA PHE A 142 6.59 -13.09 -1.22
C PHE A 142 6.47 -12.41 0.14
N ILE A 143 7.24 -11.35 0.33
CA ILE A 143 7.12 -10.45 1.47
C ILE A 143 6.18 -9.32 1.09
N ASP A 144 5.15 -9.11 1.91
CA ASP A 144 4.27 -7.95 1.79
C ASP A 144 4.86 -6.75 2.53
N LEU A 145 5.45 -5.80 1.79
CA LEU A 145 6.04 -4.59 2.36
C LEU A 145 5.03 -3.44 2.49
N ARG A 146 3.75 -3.64 2.13
CA ARG A 146 2.74 -2.57 2.15
C ARG A 146 2.57 -1.98 3.55
N THR A 147 2.69 -2.81 4.59
CA THR A 147 2.62 -2.36 6.00
C THR A 147 3.74 -1.41 6.38
N LEU A 148 4.84 -1.39 5.62
CA LEU A 148 5.98 -0.48 5.79
C LEU A 148 5.86 0.79 4.94
N GLY A 149 4.77 0.97 4.19
CA GLY A 149 4.59 2.08 3.25
C GLY A 149 5.34 1.90 1.93
N ILE A 150 5.97 0.74 1.71
CA ILE A 150 6.53 0.35 0.42
C ILE A 150 5.48 -0.51 -0.25
N PHE A 151 4.78 0.05 -1.25
CA PHE A 151 3.62 -0.61 -1.83
C PHE A 151 3.98 -1.68 -2.88
N LYS A 152 4.77 -2.67 -2.44
CA LYS A 152 5.34 -3.71 -3.28
C LYS A 152 5.34 -5.06 -2.56
N GLU A 153 5.16 -6.11 -3.34
CA GLU A 153 5.42 -7.48 -2.91
C GLU A 153 6.76 -7.91 -3.50
N VAL A 154 7.69 -8.36 -2.66
CA VAL A 154 9.03 -8.77 -3.09
C VAL A 154 9.23 -10.26 -2.89
N LYS A 155 9.82 -10.93 -3.88
CA LYS A 155 10.05 -12.37 -3.82
C LYS A 155 11.25 -12.68 -2.92
N ILE A 156 11.11 -13.69 -2.07
CA ILE A 156 12.21 -14.25 -1.30
C ILE A 156 13.02 -15.13 -2.25
N GLU A 157 14.24 -14.70 -2.57
CA GLU A 157 15.15 -15.44 -3.46
C GLU A 157 16.01 -16.44 -2.69
N SER A 158 16.43 -16.09 -1.49
CA SER A 158 17.24 -16.96 -0.62
C SER A 158 16.87 -16.79 0.85
N ILE A 159 17.17 -17.82 1.64
CA ILE A 159 17.04 -17.81 3.09
C ILE A 159 18.39 -18.24 3.65
N GLU A 160 18.97 -17.40 4.49
CA GLU A 160 20.23 -17.67 5.20
C GLU A 160 20.02 -17.55 6.70
N PHE A 161 20.90 -18.17 7.50
CA PHE A 161 20.85 -18.10 8.95
C PHE A 161 22.02 -17.27 9.47
N ALA A 162 21.71 -16.21 10.22
CA ALA A 162 22.68 -15.33 10.82
C ALA A 162 22.82 -15.65 12.31
N LEU A 163 23.96 -16.24 12.68
CA LEU A 163 24.30 -16.49 14.08
C LEU A 163 24.68 -15.19 14.79
N LYS A 164 23.89 -14.79 15.78
CA LYS A 164 24.18 -13.69 16.69
C LYS A 164 24.60 -14.23 18.04
N ARG A 165 25.67 -13.64 18.60
CA ARG A 165 26.07 -13.86 19.99
C ARG A 165 25.77 -12.58 20.78
N GLN A 166 24.90 -12.68 21.77
CA GLN A 166 24.62 -11.58 22.70
C GLN A 166 24.47 -12.18 24.10
N ASN A 167 25.27 -11.70 25.06
CA ASN A 167 25.27 -12.15 26.46
C ASN A 167 25.31 -13.69 26.62
N GLU A 168 26.29 -14.35 26.02
CA GLU A 168 26.52 -15.81 26.08
C GLU A 168 25.42 -16.71 25.46
N MET A 169 24.29 -16.14 25.03
CA MET A 169 23.26 -16.84 24.29
C MET A 169 23.48 -16.73 22.77
N ARG A 170 23.26 -17.85 22.08
CA ARG A 170 23.28 -17.93 20.61
C ARG A 170 21.85 -17.80 20.11
N TYR A 171 21.60 -16.78 19.30
CA TYR A 171 20.36 -16.63 18.56
C TYR A 171 20.65 -16.85 17.07
N GLU A 172 19.81 -17.63 16.41
CA GLU A 172 19.77 -17.65 14.95
C GLU A 172 18.70 -16.66 14.49
N ASP A 173 19.14 -15.54 13.93
CA ASP A 173 18.27 -14.70 13.14
C ASP A 173 18.17 -15.33 11.72
N ILE A 174 17.03 -15.17 11.08
CA ILE A 174 16.82 -15.57 9.69
C ILE A 174 17.07 -14.34 8.81
N ALA A 175 17.79 -14.53 7.71
CA ALA A 175 18.06 -13.52 6.71
C ALA A 175 17.32 -13.86 5.41
N LEU A 176 16.39 -13.01 5.00
CA LEU A 176 15.61 -13.16 3.77
C LEU A 176 16.24 -12.33 2.65
N GLY A 177 16.80 -13.00 1.64
CA GLY A 177 17.43 -12.37 0.48
C GLY A 177 16.40 -11.92 -0.56
N ILE A 178 16.50 -10.66 -0.96
CA ILE A 178 15.63 -9.99 -1.94
C ILE A 178 16.45 -9.16 -2.93
N ASP A 179 16.10 -9.25 -4.21
CA ASP A 179 16.85 -8.58 -5.29
C ASP A 179 16.07 -7.45 -5.97
N THR A 180 14.76 -7.39 -5.75
CA THR A 180 13.87 -6.50 -6.51
C THR A 180 13.72 -5.10 -5.91
N LEU A 181 14.43 -4.74 -4.83
CA LEU A 181 14.32 -3.41 -4.22
C LEU A 181 15.15 -2.37 -4.98
N THR A 182 14.63 -1.15 -5.09
CA THR A 182 15.37 0.02 -5.60
C THR A 182 16.37 0.52 -4.57
N GLU A 183 17.36 1.32 -4.98
CA GLU A 183 18.35 1.87 -4.03
C GLU A 183 17.71 2.79 -2.98
N GLU A 184 16.66 3.53 -3.34
CA GLU A 184 15.88 4.34 -2.40
C GLU A 184 15.19 3.48 -1.33
N GLU A 185 14.56 2.38 -1.75
CA GLU A 185 13.92 1.43 -0.84
C GLU A 185 14.96 0.74 0.07
N LYS A 186 16.13 0.37 -0.46
CA LYS A 186 17.22 -0.19 0.33
C LYS A 186 17.71 0.81 1.39
N GLN A 187 17.85 2.08 1.01
CA GLN A 187 18.29 3.12 1.94
C GLN A 187 17.25 3.39 3.03
N TYR A 188 15.95 3.30 2.72
CA TYR A 188 14.87 3.37 3.70
C TYR A 188 15.04 2.32 4.81
N PHE A 189 15.39 1.09 4.46
CA PHE A 189 15.65 0.03 5.44
C PHE A 189 16.96 0.23 6.22
N LYS A 190 18.02 0.71 5.57
CA LYS A 190 19.32 0.97 6.24
C LYS A 190 19.25 2.10 7.26
N ASN A 191 18.42 3.13 7.01
CA ASN A 191 18.33 4.31 7.86
C ASN A 191 17.42 4.13 9.10
N ARG A 192 16.73 2.99 9.26
CA ARG A 192 15.93 2.71 10.46
C ARG A 192 16.77 1.95 11.48
N ASP A 193 17.19 2.65 12.53
CA ASP A 193 18.02 2.12 13.62
C ASP A 193 17.41 0.92 14.37
N SER A 194 16.09 0.72 14.29
CA SER A 194 15.44 -0.52 14.72
C SER A 194 14.17 -0.76 13.90
N LEU A 195 14.21 -1.78 13.06
CA LEU A 195 13.10 -2.18 12.21
C LEU A 195 12.18 -3.17 12.92
N SER A 196 11.92 -3.04 14.23
CA SER A 196 11.05 -3.95 15.02
C SER A 196 9.57 -3.89 14.56
N VAL A 197 9.35 -4.23 13.30
CA VAL A 197 8.12 -4.18 12.55
C VAL A 197 7.86 -5.59 12.05
N SER A 198 6.62 -6.02 12.20
CA SER A 198 6.16 -7.29 11.68
C SER A 198 5.64 -7.11 10.26
N ILE A 199 6.08 -7.98 9.37
CA ILE A 199 5.63 -8.09 7.99
C ILE A 199 4.98 -9.45 7.78
N ASP A 200 4.04 -9.51 6.85
CA ASP A 200 3.38 -10.76 6.48
C ASP A 200 4.12 -11.35 5.26
N ILE A 201 4.32 -12.66 5.29
CA ILE A 201 4.84 -13.44 4.16
C ILE A 201 3.65 -14.16 3.54
N VAL A 202 3.54 -14.06 2.22
CA VAL A 202 2.40 -14.53 1.45
C VAL A 202 2.83 -15.48 0.33
N CYS A 203 1.99 -16.47 0.06
CA CYS A 203 2.09 -17.28 -1.15
C CYS A 203 1.34 -16.60 -2.30
N LYS A 204 1.94 -16.51 -3.49
CA LYS A 204 1.20 -16.08 -4.68
C LYS A 204 0.12 -17.12 -4.99
N ILE A 205 -1.08 -16.64 -5.26
CA ILE A 205 -2.07 -17.46 -5.97
C ILE A 205 -1.51 -17.69 -7.36
N PRO A 206 -1.40 -18.94 -7.86
CA PRO A 206 -1.08 -19.16 -9.25
C PRO A 206 -2.14 -18.43 -10.08
N SER A 207 -1.71 -17.54 -10.96
CA SER A 207 -2.56 -16.89 -11.97
C SER A 207 -3.05 -17.91 -13.02
N LYS A 208 -3.52 -19.08 -12.59
CA LYS A 208 -4.11 -20.10 -13.44
C LYS A 208 -5.63 -20.04 -13.29
N ASN A 209 -6.20 -19.33 -14.26
CA ASN A 209 -7.56 -19.41 -14.81
C ASN A 209 -8.15 -18.01 -15.06
N LEU A 210 -7.42 -17.17 -15.79
CA LEU A 210 -8.07 -16.44 -16.89
C LEU A 210 -8.50 -17.50 -17.90
N MET A 211 -9.63 -18.16 -17.64
CA MET A 211 -10.27 -19.00 -18.64
C MET A 211 -10.59 -18.08 -19.81
N SER A 212 -9.96 -18.37 -20.94
CA SER A 212 -10.40 -17.97 -22.26
C SER A 212 -11.93 -18.03 -22.33
N PRO A 213 -12.63 -17.03 -22.89
CA PRO A 213 -14.05 -17.15 -23.10
C PRO A 213 -14.27 -18.38 -23.98
N LYS A 214 -14.90 -19.43 -23.42
CA LYS A 214 -15.48 -20.48 -24.23
C LYS A 214 -16.65 -19.82 -24.94
N ASN A 215 -16.48 -19.60 -26.24
CA ASN A 215 -17.57 -19.31 -27.16
C ASN A 215 -18.67 -20.37 -26.96
N VAL A 216 -19.85 -19.92 -26.59
CA VAL A 216 -21.15 -20.56 -26.87
C VAL A 216 -22.11 -19.44 -27.23
#